data_AF-A0A8T0F229-F1
#
_entry.id   AF-A0A8T0F229-F1
#
_cell.length_a   1.000
_cell.length_b   1.000
_cell.length_c   1.000
_cell.angle_alpha   90.00
_cell.angle_beta   90.00
_cell.angle_gamma   90.00
#
_symmetry.space_group_name_H-M   'P 1'
#
loop_
_entity.id
_entity.type
_entity.pdbx_description
1 polymer ?
#
loop_
_entity_poly.entity_id
_entity_poly.type
_entity_poly.pdbx_seq_one_letter_code
_entity_poly.pdbx_strand_id
1 'polypeptide(L)'
;MTNDWKNDQNFFESSATVDMIGGLHSDMFHQERLLLNLVGGKIKFIRSKPEFCLQGDEGYKVVMEKISLLVRKVRVSPGVILVHVKALEKETAKYPINRVLCKVYTIPQGSMSMGQDNIFVGQMPKRVII
;
A
#
# COMPACT_ATOMS: atom_id res chain seq x y z
N MET A 1 -12.49 13.71 -8.80
CA MET A 1 -13.29 12.60 -8.23
C MET A 1 -13.31 12.86 -6.74
N THR A 2 -14.36 13.52 -6.31
CA THR A 2 -14.46 14.25 -5.06
C THR A 2 -15.92 14.09 -4.67
N ASN A 3 -16.23 13.39 -3.57
CA ASN A 3 -17.41 13.57 -2.68
C ASN A 3 -17.83 12.34 -1.84
N ASP A 4 -17.12 11.20 -1.82
CA ASP A 4 -17.61 10.03 -1.06
C ASP A 4 -17.42 10.11 0.47
N TRP A 5 -16.46 10.89 0.98
CA TRP A 5 -16.12 10.92 2.41
C TRP A 5 -17.21 11.48 3.35
N LYS A 6 -18.17 12.25 2.81
CA LYS A 6 -19.25 12.85 3.63
C LYS A 6 -20.33 11.84 4.04
N ASN A 7 -20.49 10.75 3.31
CA ASN A 7 -21.43 9.69 3.69
C ASN A 7 -20.87 8.75 4.76
N ASP A 8 -19.55 8.73 4.96
CA ASP A 8 -18.92 7.74 5.83
C ASP A 8 -19.14 8.00 7.32
N GLN A 9 -19.32 9.26 7.73
CA GLN A 9 -19.54 9.62 9.13
C GLN A 9 -20.83 9.02 9.70
N ASN A 10 -21.87 8.93 8.89
CA ASN A 10 -23.16 8.40 9.31
C ASN A 10 -23.09 6.89 9.62
N PHE A 11 -22.12 6.16 9.05
CA PHE A 11 -21.99 4.71 9.31
C PHE A 11 -21.45 4.39 10.70
N PHE A 12 -20.77 5.34 11.36
CA PHE A 12 -20.19 5.15 12.69
C PHE A 12 -21.05 5.73 13.82
N GLU A 13 -22.25 6.22 13.50
CA GLU A 13 -23.21 6.68 14.49
C GLU A 13 -23.51 5.55 15.49
N SER A 14 -23.64 5.91 16.77
CA SER A 14 -23.94 4.99 17.88
C SER A 14 -22.93 3.85 18.10
N SER A 15 -21.69 3.97 17.62
CA SER A 15 -20.66 2.92 17.72
C SER A 15 -21.03 1.62 16.99
N ALA A 16 -21.72 1.74 15.85
CA ALA A 16 -22.02 0.62 15.00
C ALA A 16 -20.75 -0.04 14.43
N THR A 17 -20.76 -1.36 14.32
CA THR A 17 -19.71 -2.12 13.64
C THR A 17 -19.88 -1.97 12.13
N VAL A 18 -18.80 -1.59 11.44
CA VAL A 18 -18.80 -1.36 9.99
C VAL A 18 -17.79 -2.30 9.34
N ASP A 19 -18.22 -2.95 8.25
CA ASP A 19 -17.34 -3.73 7.40
C ASP A 19 -16.72 -2.84 6.32
N MET A 20 -15.39 -2.84 6.23
CA MET A 20 -14.64 -2.09 5.22
C MET A 20 -13.82 -3.05 4.36
N ILE A 21 -13.85 -2.83 3.04
CA ILE A 21 -13.01 -3.54 2.08
C ILE A 21 -12.18 -2.54 1.28
N GLY A 22 -10.87 -2.78 1.21
CA GLY A 22 -9.94 -1.92 0.51
C GLY A 22 -8.79 -2.71 -0.10
N GLY A 23 -8.15 -2.12 -1.10
CA GLY A 23 -6.92 -2.67 -1.69
C GLY A 23 -5.72 -2.50 -0.76
N LEU A 24 -4.79 -3.45 -0.81
CA LEU A 24 -3.53 -3.33 -0.08
C LEU A 24 -2.60 -2.32 -0.77
N HIS A 25 -2.42 -1.16 -0.16
CA HIS A 25 -1.61 -0.08 -0.71
C HIS A 25 -0.11 -0.33 -0.50
N SER A 26 0.47 -1.20 -1.32
CA SER A 26 1.91 -1.46 -1.34
C SER A 26 2.44 -1.46 -2.77
N ASP A 27 3.60 -0.86 -3.00
CA ASP A 27 4.25 -0.76 -4.31
C ASP A 27 4.39 -2.10 -5.03
N MET A 28 4.53 -3.20 -4.29
CA MET A 28 4.60 -4.56 -4.86
C MET A 28 3.28 -5.03 -5.47
N PHE A 29 2.14 -4.59 -4.93
CA PHE A 29 0.80 -5.01 -5.38
C PHE A 29 0.16 -4.02 -6.38
N HIS A 30 0.82 -2.88 -6.65
CA HIS A 30 0.41 -1.93 -7.67
C HIS A 30 0.89 -2.28 -9.10
N GLN A 31 1.67 -3.35 -9.25
CA GLN A 31 2.10 -3.85 -10.56
C GLN A 31 1.13 -4.88 -11.14
N GLU A 32 1.07 -4.97 -12.47
CA GLU A 32 0.10 -5.80 -13.18
C GLU A 32 0.42 -7.31 -13.20
N ARG A 33 1.60 -7.73 -12.70
CA ARG A 33 2.00 -9.14 -12.75
C ARG A 33 1.53 -9.89 -11.51
N LEU A 34 0.89 -11.03 -11.76
CA LEU A 34 0.53 -11.97 -10.72
C LEU A 34 1.78 -12.64 -10.12
N LEU A 35 1.70 -12.98 -8.84
CA LEU A 35 2.72 -13.78 -8.19
C LEU A 35 2.72 -15.21 -8.74
N LEU A 36 3.92 -15.75 -8.97
CA LEU A 36 4.08 -17.14 -9.36
C LEU A 36 3.55 -18.09 -8.29
N ASN A 37 3.09 -19.25 -8.73
CA ASN A 37 2.68 -20.30 -7.81
C ASN A 37 3.86 -20.79 -6.97
N LEU A 38 3.58 -21.23 -5.75
CA LEU A 38 4.58 -21.76 -4.80
C LEU A 38 5.67 -20.76 -4.37
N VAL A 39 5.50 -19.46 -4.58
CA VAL A 39 6.36 -18.43 -3.99
C VAL A 39 5.87 -18.11 -2.57
N GLY A 40 6.72 -18.37 -1.58
CA GLY A 40 6.45 -18.01 -0.19
C GLY A 40 6.49 -16.49 0.00
N GLY A 41 5.37 -15.91 0.42
CA GLY A 41 5.27 -14.49 0.79
C GLY A 41 4.73 -14.34 2.21
N LYS A 42 5.26 -13.37 2.96
CA LYS A 42 4.78 -13.02 4.30
C LYS A 42 4.35 -11.56 4.33
N ILE A 43 3.06 -11.33 4.54
CA ILE A 43 2.50 -9.99 4.75
C ILE A 43 2.26 -9.83 6.24
N LYS A 44 2.80 -8.77 6.84
CA LYS A 44 2.57 -8.40 8.24
C LYS A 44 1.79 -7.09 8.28
N PHE A 45 0.64 -7.12 8.92
CA PHE A 45 -0.13 -5.91 9.22
C PHE A 45 0.25 -5.47 10.64
N ILE A 46 0.79 -4.27 10.76
CA ILE A 46 1.14 -3.67 12.06
C ILE A 46 0.18 -2.52 12.26
N ARG A 47 -0.61 -2.59 13.33
CA ARG A 47 -1.56 -1.54 13.66
C ARG A 47 -0.82 -0.32 14.21
N SER A 48 -1.15 0.86 13.69
CA SER A 48 -0.70 2.14 14.27
C SER A 48 -1.20 2.30 15.71
N LYS A 49 -0.55 3.17 16.48
CA LYS A 49 -1.01 3.44 17.84
C LYS A 49 -2.43 4.05 17.81
N PRO A 50 -3.28 3.77 18.81
CA PRO A 50 -4.68 4.21 18.82
C PRO A 50 -4.85 5.72 18.62
N GLU A 51 -3.91 6.53 19.11
CA GLU A 51 -3.92 8.00 19.01
C GLU A 51 -3.81 8.50 17.56
N PHE A 52 -3.35 7.65 16.64
CA PHE A 52 -3.21 7.97 15.21
C PHE A 52 -4.22 7.21 14.33
N CYS A 53 -5.13 6.42 14.91
CA CYS A 53 -6.09 5.63 14.13
C CYS A 53 -7.30 6.44 13.67
N LEU A 54 -7.69 7.47 14.42
CA LEU A 54 -8.82 8.34 14.11
C LEU A 54 -8.39 9.80 14.26
N GLN A 55 -8.88 10.64 13.36
CA GLN A 55 -8.80 12.08 13.49
C GLN A 55 -10.16 12.57 13.97
N GLY A 56 -10.27 12.92 15.25
CA GLY A 56 -11.51 13.33 15.89
C GLY A 56 -11.29 13.69 17.36
N ASP A 57 -12.38 13.99 18.06
CA ASP A 57 -12.32 14.35 19.48
C ASP A 57 -11.81 13.20 20.35
N GLU A 58 -11.34 13.53 21.55
CA GLU A 58 -10.81 12.55 22.48
C GLU A 58 -11.90 11.59 22.98
N GLY A 59 -11.54 10.31 23.16
CA GLY A 59 -12.43 9.30 23.76
C GLY A 59 -12.93 8.21 22.82
N TYR A 60 -12.71 8.32 21.50
CA TYR A 60 -13.06 7.26 20.56
C TYR A 60 -11.98 6.18 20.45
N LYS A 61 -12.39 4.92 20.41
CA LYS A 61 -11.50 3.76 20.28
C LYS A 61 -11.90 2.90 19.08
N VAL A 62 -10.94 2.61 18.21
CA VAL A 62 -11.13 1.64 17.12
C VAL A 62 -10.86 0.23 17.64
N VAL A 63 -11.82 -0.67 17.46
CA VAL A 63 -11.65 -2.10 17.71
C VAL A 63 -11.79 -2.84 16.38
N MET A 64 -10.81 -3.67 16.05
CA MET A 64 -10.86 -4.53 14.86
C MET A 64 -11.38 -5.89 15.31
N GLU A 65 -12.61 -6.23 14.96
CA GLU A 65 -13.22 -7.52 15.33
C GLU A 65 -12.71 -8.65 14.45
N LYS A 66 -12.70 -8.45 13.13
CA LYS A 66 -12.29 -9.45 12.13
C LYS A 66 -11.45 -8.79 11.06
N ILE A 67 -10.37 -9.47 10.67
CA ILE A 67 -9.49 -9.05 9.57
C ILE A 67 -9.33 -10.25 8.65
N SER A 68 -9.71 -10.08 7.38
CA SER A 68 -9.58 -11.11 6.35
C SER A 68 -8.83 -10.53 5.14
N LEU A 69 -7.94 -11.33 4.55
CA LEU A 69 -7.24 -10.97 3.32
C LEU A 69 -7.81 -11.78 2.16
N LEU A 70 -8.40 -11.09 1.20
CA LEU A 70 -8.93 -11.69 -0.03
C LEU A 70 -7.83 -11.65 -1.10
N VAL A 71 -7.39 -12.82 -1.57
CA VAL A 71 -6.34 -12.94 -2.59
C VAL A 71 -6.90 -13.57 -3.85
N ARG A 72 -6.65 -12.94 -5.01
CA ARG A 72 -7.04 -13.48 -6.30
C ARG A 72 -6.14 -14.65 -6.70
N LYS A 73 -6.71 -15.84 -6.85
CA LYS A 73 -6.04 -17.02 -7.42
C LYS A 73 -6.51 -17.26 -8.85
N VAL A 74 -5.58 -17.32 -9.81
CA VAL A 74 -5.89 -17.54 -11.23
C VAL A 74 -5.57 -19.00 -11.60
N ARG A 75 -6.52 -19.65 -12.29
CA ARG A 75 -6.30 -20.96 -12.91
C ARG A 75 -5.84 -20.75 -14.34
N VAL A 76 -4.67 -21.28 -14.67
CA VAL A 76 -4.05 -21.15 -16.01
C VAL A 76 -4.08 -22.52 -16.69
N SER A 77 -4.11 -22.54 -18.02
CA SER A 77 -4.09 -23.80 -18.78
C SER A 77 -2.77 -24.57 -18.55
N PRO A 78 -2.78 -25.91 -18.58
CA PRO A 78 -1.58 -26.72 -18.31
C PRO A 78 -0.41 -26.41 -19.26
N GLY A 79 -0.68 -26.11 -20.53
CA GLY A 79 0.35 -25.76 -21.51
C GLY A 79 1.13 -24.50 -21.13
N VAL A 80 0.45 -23.47 -20.62
CA VAL A 80 1.09 -22.22 -20.19
C VAL A 80 1.91 -22.44 -18.92
N ILE A 81 1.46 -23.31 -18.01
CA ILE A 81 2.22 -23.69 -16.82
C ILE A 81 3.55 -24.35 -17.22
N LEU A 82 3.52 -25.31 -18.17
CA LEU A 82 4.73 -25.97 -18.67
C LEU A 82 5.72 -24.98 -19.30
N VAL A 83 5.20 -24.02 -20.07
CA VAL A 83 6.03 -22.95 -20.66
C VAL A 83 6.67 -22.09 -19.57
N HIS A 84 5.92 -21.71 -18.55
CA HIS A 84 6.48 -20.95 -17.41
C HIS A 84 7.56 -21.74 -16.67
N VAL A 85 7.36 -23.04 -16.41
CA VAL A 85 8.38 -23.88 -15.75
C VAL A 85 9.68 -23.90 -16.57
N LYS A 86 9.59 -24.17 -17.88
CA LYS A 86 10.77 -24.14 -18.78
C LYS A 86 11.44 -22.77 -18.90
N ALA A 87 10.65 -21.70 -18.83
CA ALA A 87 11.19 -20.34 -18.82
C ALA A 87 11.93 -20.05 -17.51
N LEU A 88 11.40 -20.52 -16.38
CA LEU A 88 11.99 -20.33 -15.05
C LEU A 88 13.29 -21.13 -14.83
N GLU A 89 13.48 -22.22 -15.57
CA GLU A 89 14.77 -22.93 -15.63
C GLU A 89 15.89 -22.08 -16.27
N LYS A 90 15.52 -21.13 -17.17
CA LYS A 90 16.47 -20.30 -17.90
C LYS A 90 16.65 -18.91 -17.30
N GLU A 91 15.56 -18.28 -16.87
CA GLU A 91 15.55 -16.92 -16.35
C GLU A 91 14.68 -16.81 -15.08
N THR A 92 15.10 -15.96 -14.15
CA THR A 92 14.30 -15.63 -12.96
C THR A 92 13.13 -14.70 -13.29
N ALA A 93 12.02 -14.86 -12.59
CA ALA A 93 10.90 -13.95 -12.72
C ALA A 93 11.22 -12.57 -12.13
N LYS A 94 11.15 -11.54 -12.98
CA LYS A 94 11.38 -10.15 -12.59
C LYS A 94 10.05 -9.44 -12.34
N TYR A 95 9.95 -8.83 -11.16
CA TYR A 95 8.82 -8.00 -10.76
C TYR A 95 9.28 -6.54 -10.69
N PRO A 96 8.93 -5.70 -11.68
CA PRO A 96 9.29 -4.29 -11.65
C PRO A 96 8.47 -3.58 -10.56
N ILE A 97 9.15 -2.89 -9.65
CA ILE A 97 8.53 -2.14 -8.56
C ILE A 97 8.86 -0.67 -8.76
N ASN A 98 7.84 0.17 -8.85
CA ASN A 98 7.99 1.63 -8.79
C ASN A 98 7.76 2.06 -7.35
N ARG A 99 8.84 2.41 -6.64
CA ARG A 99 8.75 2.84 -5.25
C ARG A 99 8.31 4.30 -5.15
N VAL A 100 7.30 4.56 -4.32
CA VAL A 100 6.90 5.93 -3.98
C VAL A 100 7.47 6.25 -2.60
N LEU A 101 8.34 7.27 -2.54
CA LEU A 101 8.98 7.69 -1.30
C LEU A 101 8.58 9.14 -0.99
N CYS A 102 8.03 9.35 0.21
CA CYS A 102 7.79 10.68 0.75
C CYS A 102 8.99 11.08 1.61
N LYS A 103 9.59 12.24 1.32
CA LYS A 103 10.60 12.86 2.15
C LYS A 103 10.04 14.15 2.72
N VAL A 104 10.05 14.28 4.04
CA VAL A 104 9.54 15.45 4.75
C VAL A 104 10.71 16.30 5.20
N TYR A 105 10.66 17.59 4.90
CA TYR A 105 11.62 18.58 5.36
C TYR A 105 10.88 19.70 6.08
N THR A 106 11.41 20.15 7.20
CA THR A 106 10.83 21.24 7.98
C THR A 106 11.42 22.57 7.51
N ILE A 107 10.58 23.47 7.01
CA ILE A 107 10.98 24.83 6.63
C ILE A 107 10.77 25.74 7.84
N PRO A 108 11.81 26.42 8.35
CA PRO A 108 11.65 27.35 9.47
C PRO A 108 10.82 28.58 9.05
N GLN A 109 10.04 29.09 10.00
CA GLN A 109 9.23 30.29 9.78
C GLN A 109 10.13 31.51 9.52
N GLY A 110 9.83 32.26 8.44
CA GLY A 110 10.61 33.43 8.02
C GLY A 110 11.75 33.13 7.04
N SER A 111 12.00 31.86 6.72
CA SER A 111 12.95 31.50 5.66
C SER A 111 12.33 31.71 4.29
N MET A 112 12.94 32.57 3.46
CA MET A 112 12.52 32.78 2.06
C MET A 112 13.17 31.80 1.08
N SER A 113 14.24 31.11 1.49
CA SER A 113 14.89 30.08 0.69
C SER A 113 15.39 28.95 1.60
N MET A 114 15.28 27.71 1.10
CA MET A 114 15.86 26.53 1.72
C MET A 114 16.47 25.68 0.61
N GLY A 115 17.78 25.45 0.70
CA GLY A 115 18.51 24.52 -0.17
C GLY A 115 18.71 23.21 0.57
N GLN A 116 18.27 22.10 -0.01
CA GLN A 116 18.56 20.78 0.52
C GLN A 116 19.38 20.01 -0.50
N ASP A 117 20.63 19.75 -0.18
CA ASP A 117 21.50 18.92 -1.01
C ASP A 117 21.20 17.42 -0.80
N ASN A 118 21.50 16.62 -1.81
CA ASN A 118 21.40 15.16 -1.76
C ASN A 118 20.02 14.63 -1.36
N ILE A 119 18.95 15.28 -1.86
CA ILE A 119 17.56 14.88 -1.63
C ILE A 119 17.32 13.40 -2.00
N PHE A 120 18.08 12.83 -2.94
CA PHE A 120 18.04 11.41 -3.26
C PHE A 120 19.46 10.83 -3.21
N VAL A 121 19.65 9.79 -2.39
CA VAL A 121 20.91 9.05 -2.29
C VAL A 121 20.67 7.66 -2.88
N GLY A 122 21.41 7.30 -3.92
CA GLY A 122 21.25 6.03 -4.63
C GLY A 122 20.38 6.15 -5.88
N GLN A 123 19.23 5.47 -5.90
CA GLN A 123 18.37 5.44 -7.09
C GLN A 123 17.73 6.81 -7.37
N MET A 124 17.97 7.34 -8.56
CA MET A 124 17.36 8.58 -9.03
C MET A 124 15.87 8.36 -9.33
N PRO A 125 14.97 9.22 -8.81
CA PRO A 125 13.54 9.08 -9.07
C PRO A 125 13.22 9.38 -10.53
N LYS A 126 12.24 8.65 -11.08
CA LYS A 126 11.72 8.92 -12.43
C LYS A 126 10.86 10.19 -12.49
N ARG A 127 10.25 10.57 -11.37
CA ARG A 127 9.34 11.72 -11.25
C ARG A 127 9.37 12.25 -9.83
N VAL A 128 9.41 13.58 -9.70
CA VAL A 128 9.34 14.31 -8.43
C VAL A 128 8.08 15.17 -8.45
N ILE A 129 7.36 15.19 -7.33
CA ILE A 129 6.20 16.05 -7.10
C ILE A 129 6.52 16.81 -5.81
N ILE A 130 6.33 18.12 -5.81
CA ILE A 130 6.60 19.03 -4.69
C ILE A 130 5.28 19.67 -4.29
#